data_AF-A0A0Q5C7N6-F1
#
_entry.id   AF-A0A0Q5C7N6-F1
#
_cell.length_a   1.000
_cell.length_b   1.000
_cell.length_c   1.000
_cell.angle_alpha   90.00
_cell.angle_beta   90.00
_cell.angle_gamma   90.00
#
_symmetry.space_group_name_H-M   'P 1'
#
loop_
_entity.id
_entity.type
_entity.pdbx_description
1 polymer ?
#
loop_
_entity_poly.entity_id
_entity_poly.type
_entity_poly.pdbx_seq_one_letter_code
_entity_poly.pdbx_strand_id
1 'polypeptide(L)'
;MIVDLPDSTISHVSKALVKIREEGGVVALGRVLTLVISTNLGHEEEAIEAANEASREHPMRVIVISTADEPTGHDEPRLDAQIRVGGDAGASEVILLRAYGEMSSDEEGLVTGLLLPDAPVVAWWPGKAPAIVSESPLGRIAQRRITDAAAQDNPRQSIIDLADTYAPGDTDFAWTRLTLWRTQLAAALDQPPYEPVNEVEVAGAMDSPSTLLLAAWLRLQLQVPVRHEMTTRATGSSGIHGVRLHRASGVIELDRSVVNVATLSQPGQPVHDLSLPRRSLRDCLAEELRRLDPDSLFGNVVMTGVKQLRDDQESN
;
A
#
# COMPACT_ATOMS: atom_id res chain seq x y z
N MET A 1 1.10 25.49 -10.72
CA MET A 1 -0.12 26.14 -11.22
C MET A 1 -1.30 25.24 -10.93
N ILE A 2 -2.41 25.82 -10.46
CA ILE A 2 -3.68 25.13 -10.21
C ILE A 2 -4.76 25.76 -11.11
N VAL A 3 -5.60 24.93 -11.74
CA VAL A 3 -6.74 25.34 -12.55
C VAL A 3 -7.99 24.65 -12.03
N ASP A 4 -8.93 25.42 -11.50
CA ASP A 4 -10.23 24.93 -11.03
C ASP A 4 -11.26 24.94 -12.16
N LEU A 5 -12.02 23.85 -12.25
CA LEU A 5 -13.07 23.61 -13.24
C LEU A 5 -14.33 23.15 -12.48
N PRO A 6 -15.06 24.05 -11.81
CA PRO A 6 -16.30 23.70 -11.13
C PRO A 6 -17.37 23.33 -12.16
N ASP A 7 -18.30 22.45 -11.76
CA ASP A 7 -19.44 22.02 -12.59
C ASP A 7 -19.03 21.65 -14.03
N SER A 8 -18.16 20.65 -14.13
CA SER A 8 -17.43 20.29 -15.33
C SER A 8 -17.82 18.92 -15.87
N THR A 9 -17.24 18.56 -17.01
CA THR A 9 -17.37 17.23 -17.62
C THR A 9 -15.99 16.68 -17.93
N ILE A 10 -15.86 15.35 -18.03
CA ILE A 10 -14.59 14.71 -18.43
C ILE A 10 -14.06 15.25 -19.76
N SER A 11 -14.96 15.57 -20.70
CA SER A 11 -14.58 16.18 -21.99
C SER A 11 -13.97 17.59 -21.83
N HIS A 12 -14.48 18.39 -20.89
CA HIS A 12 -13.97 19.71 -20.58
C HIS A 12 -12.60 19.63 -19.89
N VAL A 13 -12.46 18.73 -18.91
CA VAL A 13 -11.18 18.45 -18.22
C VAL A 13 -10.10 18.00 -19.22
N SER A 14 -10.44 17.07 -20.12
CA SER A 14 -9.52 16.58 -21.15
C SER A 14 -9.03 17.70 -22.09
N LYS A 15 -9.94 18.57 -22.55
CA LYS A 15 -9.58 19.75 -23.36
C LYS A 15 -8.70 20.73 -22.61
N ALA A 16 -9.00 21.00 -21.33
CA ALA A 16 -8.19 21.87 -20.49
C ALA A 16 -6.77 21.32 -20.30
N LEU A 17 -6.62 20.01 -20.11
CA LEU A 17 -5.32 19.34 -20.02
C LEU A 17 -4.48 19.52 -21.28
N VAL A 18 -5.08 19.36 -22.47
CA VAL A 18 -4.38 19.58 -23.75
C VAL A 18 -3.88 21.02 -23.84
N LYS A 19 -4.76 21.99 -23.56
CA LYS A 19 -4.42 23.41 -23.61
C LYS A 19 -3.28 23.78 -22.65
N ILE A 20 -3.33 23.29 -21.41
CA ILE A 20 -2.29 23.55 -20.39
C ILE A 20 -0.93 23.00 -20.84
N ARG A 21 -0.90 21.85 -21.51
CA ARG A 21 0.35 21.26 -22.04
C ARG A 21 0.93 22.09 -23.17
N GLU A 22 0.09 22.55 -24.10
CA GLU A 22 0.49 23.40 -25.21
C GLU A 22 1.05 24.75 -24.73
N GLU A 23 0.37 25.37 -23.75
CA GLU A 23 0.77 26.66 -23.17
C GLU A 23 2.02 26.55 -22.28
N GLY A 24 2.15 25.45 -21.54
CA GLY A 24 3.26 25.24 -20.60
C GLY A 24 4.59 24.86 -21.25
N GLY A 25 4.63 24.65 -22.58
CA GLY A 25 5.82 24.19 -23.29
C GLY A 25 6.35 22.84 -22.75
N VAL A 26 5.50 22.10 -22.03
CA VAL A 26 5.88 20.85 -21.37
C VAL A 26 6.04 19.79 -22.45
N VAL A 27 7.28 19.67 -22.94
CA VAL A 27 7.76 18.54 -23.72
C VAL A 27 7.29 17.27 -23.03
N ALA A 28 6.70 16.36 -23.81
CA ALA A 28 6.15 15.08 -23.37
C ALA A 28 7.01 14.47 -22.25
N LEU A 29 6.59 14.67 -21.00
CA LEU A 29 7.13 13.93 -19.87
C LEU A 29 7.00 12.46 -20.26
N GLY A 30 8.12 11.74 -20.28
CA GLY A 30 8.19 10.31 -20.58
C GLY A 30 7.45 9.52 -19.52
N ARG A 31 6.12 9.66 -19.50
CA ARG A 31 5.25 9.05 -18.52
C ARG A 31 5.15 7.59 -18.84
N VAL A 32 5.27 6.81 -17.79
CA VAL A 32 5.33 5.36 -17.90
C VAL A 32 4.12 4.68 -17.27
N LEU A 33 3.22 5.43 -16.60
CA LEU A 33 1.98 4.91 -16.01
C LEU A 33 0.95 5.99 -15.68
N THR A 34 -0.30 5.56 -15.44
CA THR A 34 -1.35 6.35 -14.79
C THR A 34 -1.65 5.77 -13.41
N LEU A 35 -1.51 6.59 -12.36
CA LEU A 35 -1.94 6.26 -11.00
C LEU A 35 -3.34 6.85 -10.78
N VAL A 36 -4.30 5.99 -10.50
CA VAL A 36 -5.67 6.35 -10.14
C VAL A 36 -5.85 6.13 -8.64
N ILE A 37 -6.22 7.18 -7.92
CA ILE A 37 -6.45 7.17 -6.47
C ILE A 37 -7.96 7.32 -6.24
N SER A 38 -8.59 6.39 -5.55
CA SER A 38 -9.99 6.52 -5.11
C SER A 38 -10.01 6.76 -3.60
N THR A 39 -10.53 7.91 -3.20
CA THR A 39 -10.55 8.38 -1.81
C THR A 39 -11.84 9.16 -1.53
N ASN A 40 -11.96 9.66 -0.30
CA ASN A 40 -13.13 10.41 0.13
C ASN A 40 -12.90 11.93 0.06
N LEU A 41 -13.99 12.69 -0.01
CA LEU A 41 -13.97 14.15 0.09
C LEU A 41 -13.31 14.58 1.41
N GLY A 42 -12.29 15.45 1.32
CA GLY A 42 -11.51 15.94 2.45
C GLY A 42 -10.25 15.12 2.77
N HIS A 43 -10.03 13.98 2.12
CA HIS A 43 -8.88 13.10 2.32
C HIS A 43 -7.94 13.05 1.11
N GLU A 44 -7.99 14.04 0.22
CA GLU A 44 -7.24 14.00 -1.04
C GLU A 44 -5.76 14.36 -0.88
N GLU A 45 -5.45 15.33 -0.03
CA GLU A 45 -4.12 15.97 -0.02
C GLU A 45 -2.99 15.01 0.38
N GLU A 46 -3.18 14.17 1.41
CA GLU A 46 -2.13 13.23 1.84
C GLU A 46 -1.78 12.23 0.71
N ALA A 47 -2.79 11.76 -0.03
CA ALA A 47 -2.58 10.86 -1.15
C ALA A 47 -1.92 11.57 -2.35
N ILE A 48 -2.31 12.82 -2.62
CA ILE A 48 -1.69 13.67 -3.65
C ILE A 48 -0.22 13.94 -3.31
N GLU A 49 0.09 14.26 -2.06
CA GLU A 49 1.45 14.48 -1.58
C GLU A 49 2.31 13.22 -1.76
N ALA A 50 1.81 12.06 -1.32
CA ALA A 50 2.50 10.78 -1.51
C ALA A 50 2.77 10.47 -2.99
N ALA A 51 1.78 10.70 -3.86
CA ALA A 51 1.92 10.51 -5.30
C ALA A 51 2.90 11.50 -5.95
N ASN A 52 2.84 12.77 -5.56
CA ASN A 52 3.78 13.80 -6.03
C ASN A 52 5.22 13.45 -5.65
N GLU A 53 5.44 12.92 -4.44
CA GLU A 53 6.77 12.48 -4.02
C GLU A 53 7.25 11.25 -4.80
N ALA A 54 6.40 10.22 -4.92
CA ALA A 54 6.72 9.01 -5.69
C ALA A 54 7.00 9.32 -7.18
N SER A 55 6.38 10.37 -7.73
CA SER A 55 6.56 10.74 -9.12
C SER A 55 7.98 11.19 -9.49
N ARG A 56 8.80 11.55 -8.50
CA ARG A 56 10.22 11.85 -8.72
C ARG A 56 11.02 10.63 -9.17
N GLU A 57 10.65 9.45 -8.68
CA GLU A 57 11.22 8.17 -9.11
C GLU A 57 10.45 7.59 -10.31
N HIS A 58 9.14 7.84 -10.37
CA HIS A 58 8.23 7.24 -11.35
C HIS A 58 7.37 8.30 -12.05
N PRO A 59 7.84 8.95 -13.13
CA PRO A 59 7.05 9.96 -13.85
C PRO A 59 5.69 9.39 -14.32
N MET A 60 4.59 9.96 -13.79
CA MET A 60 3.24 9.42 -13.98
C MET A 60 2.19 10.53 -14.19
N ARG A 61 1.00 10.12 -14.63
CA ARG A 61 -0.21 10.93 -14.48
C ARG A 61 -0.93 10.48 -13.21
N VAL A 62 -1.33 11.41 -12.35
CA VAL A 62 -2.15 11.12 -11.17
C VAL A 62 -3.57 11.58 -11.44
N ILE A 63 -4.53 10.68 -11.28
CA ILE A 63 -5.96 10.99 -11.29
C ILE A 63 -6.51 10.63 -9.91
N VAL A 64 -7.10 11.60 -9.22
CA VAL A 64 -7.73 11.39 -7.92
C VAL A 64 -9.23 11.48 -8.11
N ILE A 65 -9.96 10.43 -7.75
CA ILE A 65 -11.41 10.45 -7.63
C ILE A 65 -11.73 10.58 -6.15
N SER A 66 -12.53 11.59 -5.82
CA SER A 66 -12.93 11.89 -4.46
C SER A 66 -14.46 11.93 -4.38
N THR A 67 -15.02 11.03 -3.57
CA THR A 67 -16.46 10.82 -3.42
C THR A 67 -16.89 10.91 -1.95
N ALA A 68 -18.17 11.08 -1.68
CA ALA A 68 -18.69 10.95 -0.31
C ALA A 68 -18.67 9.47 0.12
N ASP A 69 -18.44 9.19 1.40
CA ASP A 69 -18.45 7.82 1.97
C ASP A 69 -19.76 7.08 1.73
N GLU A 70 -20.88 7.81 1.85
CA GLU A 70 -22.21 7.33 1.50
C GLU A 70 -22.85 8.36 0.56
N PRO A 71 -23.17 7.98 -0.69
CA PRO A 71 -23.98 8.84 -1.53
C PRO A 71 -25.35 8.96 -0.87
N THR A 72 -25.67 10.15 -0.37
CA THR A 72 -26.92 10.36 0.36
C THR A 72 -28.16 10.22 -0.54
N GLY A 73 -27.97 10.11 -1.88
CA GLY A 73 -29.04 10.08 -2.88
C GLY A 73 -29.78 11.41 -3.03
N HIS A 74 -29.43 12.41 -2.22
CA HIS A 74 -30.06 13.73 -2.20
C HIS A 74 -29.14 14.82 -2.77
N ASP A 75 -27.88 14.50 -3.04
CA ASP A 75 -26.92 15.43 -3.63
C ASP A 75 -27.16 15.56 -5.13
N GLU A 76 -27.17 16.79 -5.64
CA GLU A 76 -27.28 17.04 -7.09
C GLU A 76 -26.08 16.44 -7.84
N PRO A 77 -26.30 15.76 -8.98
CA PRO A 77 -25.24 15.17 -9.77
C PRO A 77 -24.32 16.27 -10.31
N ARG A 78 -23.06 16.25 -9.87
CA ARG A 78 -22.08 17.29 -10.22
C ARG A 78 -20.68 16.71 -10.19
N LEU A 79 -19.82 17.25 -11.06
CA LEU A 79 -18.40 16.94 -11.09
C LEU A 79 -17.60 18.23 -11.02
N ASP A 80 -16.88 18.45 -9.93
CA ASP A 80 -15.87 19.51 -9.87
C ASP A 80 -14.51 18.90 -10.21
N ALA A 81 -13.71 19.60 -11.00
CA ALA A 81 -12.36 19.15 -11.33
C ALA A 81 -11.30 20.21 -11.00
N GLN A 82 -10.10 19.75 -10.72
CA GLN A 82 -8.93 20.60 -10.52
C GLN A 82 -7.73 19.97 -11.21
N ILE A 83 -7.00 20.76 -11.99
CA ILE A 83 -5.77 20.34 -12.65
C ILE A 83 -4.59 21.05 -11.97
N ARG A 84 -3.63 20.28 -11.47
CA ARG A 84 -2.37 20.78 -10.92
C ARG A 84 -1.22 20.39 -11.85
N VAL A 85 -0.34 21.35 -12.13
CA VAL A 85 0.88 21.15 -12.93
C VAL A 85 2.06 21.94 -12.36
N GLY A 86 3.28 21.51 -12.66
CA GLY A 86 4.50 22.15 -12.15
C GLY A 86 4.69 21.90 -10.66
N GLY A 87 5.09 22.91 -9.89
CA GLY A 87 5.37 22.76 -8.45
C GLY A 87 4.25 22.10 -7.63
N ASP A 88 2.99 22.32 -8.01
CA ASP A 88 1.81 21.76 -7.33
C ASP A 88 1.51 20.29 -7.70
N ALA A 89 2.28 19.71 -8.62
CA ALA A 89 2.13 18.33 -9.10
C ALA A 89 3.47 17.56 -9.10
N GLY A 90 4.52 18.12 -8.51
CA GLY A 90 5.86 17.53 -8.54
C GLY A 90 6.35 17.31 -9.97
N ALA A 91 6.69 16.06 -10.29
CA ALA A 91 7.09 15.64 -11.65
C ALA A 91 5.92 15.14 -12.51
N SER A 92 4.67 15.27 -12.02
CA SER A 92 3.44 14.76 -12.63
C SER A 92 2.50 15.88 -13.11
N GLU A 93 1.39 15.46 -13.71
CA GLU A 93 0.14 16.23 -13.71
C GLU A 93 -0.83 15.54 -12.76
N VAL A 94 -1.48 16.31 -11.88
CA VAL A 94 -2.52 15.79 -10.99
C VAL A 94 -3.88 16.30 -11.46
N ILE A 95 -4.82 15.38 -11.62
CA ILE A 95 -6.21 15.67 -11.97
C ILE A 95 -7.07 15.21 -10.80
N LEU A 96 -7.63 16.14 -10.05
CA LEU A 96 -8.54 15.84 -8.95
C LEU A 96 -9.98 16.00 -9.45
N LEU A 97 -10.77 14.94 -9.30
CA LEU A 97 -12.18 14.84 -9.66
C LEU A 97 -12.99 14.66 -8.37
N ARG A 98 -13.81 15.64 -8.02
CA ARG A 98 -14.76 15.55 -6.92
C ARG A 98 -16.14 15.28 -7.48
N ALA A 99 -16.63 14.06 -7.29
CA ALA A 99 -17.90 13.61 -7.85
C ALA A 99 -18.97 13.54 -6.75
N TYR A 100 -20.13 14.12 -7.05
CA TYR A 100 -21.27 14.23 -6.15
C TYR A 100 -22.52 13.60 -6.76
N GLY A 101 -23.45 13.17 -5.92
CA GLY A 101 -24.71 12.56 -6.37
C GLY A 101 -24.50 11.33 -7.24
N GLU A 102 -25.32 11.15 -8.27
CA GLU A 102 -25.21 10.00 -9.18
C GLU A 102 -23.88 9.94 -9.96
N MET A 103 -23.15 11.06 -10.09
CA MET A 103 -21.87 11.10 -10.80
C MET A 103 -20.77 10.31 -10.09
N SER A 104 -20.90 10.03 -8.78
CA SER A 104 -19.93 9.23 -8.04
C SER A 104 -20.05 7.71 -8.26
N SER A 105 -21.13 7.25 -8.91
CA SER A 105 -21.43 5.82 -9.05
C SER A 105 -20.62 5.09 -10.12
N ASP A 106 -20.04 5.80 -11.08
CA ASP A 106 -19.25 5.24 -12.18
C ASP A 106 -17.81 5.81 -12.20
N GLU A 107 -16.98 5.33 -11.27
CA GLU A 107 -15.56 5.71 -11.19
C GLU A 107 -14.77 5.39 -12.47
N GLU A 108 -15.07 4.25 -13.12
CA GLU A 108 -14.39 3.82 -14.35
C GLU A 108 -14.67 4.80 -15.50
N GLY A 109 -15.92 5.23 -15.66
CA GLY A 109 -16.32 6.26 -16.62
C GLY A 109 -15.63 7.61 -16.39
N LEU A 110 -15.40 8.01 -15.14
CA LEU A 110 -14.72 9.25 -14.79
C LEU A 110 -13.25 9.28 -15.22
N VAL A 111 -12.56 8.12 -15.18
CA VAL A 111 -11.11 8.08 -15.49
C VAL A 111 -10.80 7.73 -16.93
N THR A 112 -11.66 6.97 -17.61
CA THR A 112 -11.36 6.36 -18.92
C THR A 112 -10.87 7.38 -19.96
N GLY A 113 -11.53 8.55 -20.06
CA GLY A 113 -11.15 9.61 -21.00
C GLY A 113 -9.89 10.40 -20.63
N LEU A 114 -9.30 10.12 -19.48
CA LEU A 114 -8.13 10.82 -18.91
C LEU A 114 -6.89 9.90 -18.81
N LEU A 115 -7.06 8.60 -19.03
CA LEU A 115 -5.96 7.63 -19.05
C LEU A 115 -4.94 7.97 -20.15
N LEU A 116 -3.67 7.65 -19.90
CA LEU A 116 -2.65 7.72 -20.93
C LEU A 116 -2.78 6.49 -21.86
N PRO A 117 -2.83 6.67 -23.18
CA PRO A 117 -2.81 5.56 -24.12
C PRO A 117 -1.59 4.66 -23.89
N ASP A 118 -1.79 3.34 -23.93
CA ASP A 118 -0.74 2.32 -23.86
C ASP A 118 0.14 2.35 -22.59
N ALA A 119 -0.28 3.09 -21.57
CA ALA A 119 0.41 3.12 -20.28
C ALA A 119 -0.34 2.22 -19.26
N PRO A 120 0.38 1.48 -18.41
CA PRO A 120 -0.23 0.70 -17.34
C PRO A 120 -1.00 1.59 -16.36
N VAL A 121 -2.10 1.06 -15.86
CA VAL A 121 -2.95 1.70 -14.84
C VAL A 121 -2.69 1.04 -13.50
N VAL A 122 -2.43 1.87 -12.48
CA VAL A 122 -2.32 1.46 -11.09
C VAL A 122 -3.50 2.08 -10.34
N ALA A 123 -4.30 1.26 -9.66
CA ALA A 123 -5.37 1.75 -8.79
C ALA A 123 -4.94 1.66 -7.33
N TRP A 124 -5.20 2.70 -6.55
CA TRP A 124 -4.86 2.79 -5.13
C TRP A 124 -6.03 3.32 -4.31
N TRP A 125 -6.38 2.58 -3.26
CA TRP A 125 -7.34 2.97 -2.23
C TRP A 125 -6.58 3.24 -0.92
N PRO A 126 -6.23 4.50 -0.59
CA PRO A 126 -5.55 4.86 0.65
C PRO A 126 -6.40 4.65 1.90
N GLY A 127 -7.73 4.77 1.75
CA GLY A 127 -8.71 4.53 2.80
C GLY A 127 -9.51 3.26 2.53
N LYS A 128 -10.84 3.35 2.63
CA LYS A 128 -11.75 2.21 2.41
C LYS A 128 -11.57 1.60 1.02
N ALA A 129 -11.31 0.29 0.99
CA ALA A 129 -11.16 -0.46 -0.25
C ALA A 129 -12.45 -1.21 -0.62
N PRO A 130 -12.68 -1.52 -1.91
CA PRO A 130 -13.74 -2.44 -2.33
C PRO A 130 -13.54 -3.85 -1.74
N ALA A 131 -14.64 -4.56 -1.48
CA ALA A 131 -14.58 -5.92 -0.93
C ALA A 131 -13.82 -6.91 -1.84
N ILE A 132 -13.98 -6.78 -3.16
CA ILE A 132 -13.19 -7.51 -4.16
C ILE A 132 -12.54 -6.47 -5.07
N VAL A 133 -11.29 -6.15 -4.79
CA VAL A 133 -10.58 -5.04 -5.43
C VAL A 133 -10.48 -5.26 -6.94
N SER A 134 -10.20 -6.49 -7.39
CA SER A 134 -10.07 -6.87 -8.80
C SER A 134 -11.37 -6.77 -9.62
N GLU A 135 -12.53 -6.84 -8.97
CA GLU A 135 -13.84 -6.73 -9.62
C GLU A 135 -14.42 -5.31 -9.56
N SER A 136 -13.83 -4.42 -8.75
CA SER A 136 -14.25 -3.02 -8.66
C SER A 136 -14.10 -2.28 -10.01
N PRO A 137 -14.84 -1.18 -10.25
CA PRO A 137 -14.74 -0.41 -11.49
C PRO A 137 -13.31 -0.04 -11.87
N LEU A 138 -12.53 0.50 -10.93
CA LEU A 138 -11.12 0.82 -11.16
C LEU A 138 -10.23 -0.42 -11.21
N GLY A 139 -10.56 -1.46 -10.44
CA GLY A 139 -9.79 -2.69 -10.41
C GLY A 139 -9.75 -3.44 -11.73
N ARG A 140 -10.87 -3.46 -12.47
CA ARG A 140 -10.97 -4.15 -13.77
C ARG A 140 -10.05 -3.59 -14.84
N ILE A 141 -9.74 -2.29 -14.77
CA ILE A 141 -8.85 -1.61 -15.71
C ILE A 141 -7.41 -1.51 -15.20
N ALA A 142 -7.15 -1.81 -13.92
CA ALA A 142 -5.85 -1.66 -13.29
C ALA A 142 -5.01 -2.95 -13.35
N GLN A 143 -3.75 -2.82 -13.76
CA GLN A 143 -2.77 -3.90 -13.73
C GLN A 143 -2.28 -4.17 -12.30
N ARG A 144 -2.07 -3.11 -11.52
CA ARG A 144 -1.66 -3.17 -10.11
C ARG A 144 -2.74 -2.51 -9.26
N ARG A 145 -3.14 -3.18 -8.18
CA ARG A 145 -4.21 -2.73 -7.29
C ARG A 145 -3.69 -2.71 -5.87
N ILE A 146 -3.66 -1.53 -5.26
CA ILE A 146 -3.00 -1.26 -3.99
C ILE A 146 -4.06 -0.90 -2.94
N THR A 147 -4.08 -1.62 -1.83
CA THR A 147 -4.87 -1.29 -0.64
C THR A 147 -3.96 -0.93 0.54
N ASP A 148 -4.53 -0.36 1.61
CA ASP A 148 -3.86 -0.28 2.91
C ASP A 148 -4.76 -0.87 3.99
N ALA A 149 -4.45 -2.10 4.41
CA ALA A 149 -5.17 -2.79 5.45
C ALA A 149 -5.16 -2.00 6.77
N ALA A 150 -4.11 -1.22 7.04
CA ALA A 150 -4.01 -0.43 8.27
C ALA A 150 -4.98 0.75 8.31
N ALA A 151 -5.55 1.14 7.16
CA ALA A 151 -6.55 2.19 7.03
C ALA A 151 -8.00 1.65 7.05
N GLN A 152 -8.20 0.33 7.14
CA GLN A 152 -9.53 -0.26 7.23
C GLN A 152 -10.05 -0.28 8.68
N ASP A 153 -11.37 -0.29 8.86
CA ASP A 153 -12.00 -0.35 10.19
C ASP A 153 -11.56 -1.56 11.02
N ASN A 154 -11.30 -2.70 10.35
CA ASN A 154 -10.75 -3.90 10.95
C ASN A 154 -9.52 -4.38 10.15
N PRO A 155 -8.30 -3.91 10.51
CA PRO A 155 -7.09 -4.21 9.74
C PRO A 155 -6.73 -5.70 9.69
N ARG A 156 -7.06 -6.47 10.73
CA ARG A 156 -6.80 -7.91 10.73
C ARG A 156 -7.75 -8.62 9.78
N GLN A 157 -9.04 -8.28 9.86
CA GLN A 157 -10.06 -8.91 9.02
C GLN A 157 -9.85 -8.57 7.55
N SER A 158 -9.43 -7.35 7.20
CA SER A 158 -9.17 -6.98 5.81
C SER A 158 -8.08 -7.83 5.14
N ILE A 159 -7.04 -8.24 5.86
CA ILE A 159 -6.04 -9.20 5.35
C ILE A 159 -6.62 -10.61 5.18
N ILE A 160 -7.52 -11.02 6.07
CA ILE A 160 -8.19 -12.32 5.98
C ILE A 160 -9.13 -12.33 4.77
N ASP A 161 -9.94 -11.29 4.59
CA ASP A 161 -10.84 -11.14 3.46
C ASP A 161 -10.06 -11.08 2.14
N LEU A 162 -8.94 -10.35 2.12
CA LEU A 162 -8.04 -10.31 0.96
C LEU A 162 -7.49 -11.70 0.61
N ALA A 163 -7.31 -12.61 1.57
CA ALA A 163 -6.89 -13.98 1.30
C ALA A 163 -7.92 -14.76 0.49
N ASP A 164 -9.20 -14.49 0.72
CA ASP A 164 -10.31 -15.17 0.04
C ASP A 164 -10.61 -14.56 -1.34
N THR A 165 -10.23 -13.29 -1.57
CA THR A 165 -10.54 -12.54 -2.80
C THR A 165 -9.32 -12.21 -3.66
N TYR A 166 -8.12 -12.65 -3.28
CA TYR A 166 -6.87 -12.29 -3.93
C TYR A 166 -6.89 -12.61 -5.44
N ALA A 167 -6.48 -11.63 -6.25
CA ALA A 167 -6.18 -11.80 -7.65
C ALA A 167 -4.74 -11.31 -7.98
N PRO A 168 -4.05 -11.93 -8.96
CA PRO A 168 -2.75 -11.45 -9.41
C PRO A 168 -2.79 -9.95 -9.81
N GLY A 169 -1.90 -9.17 -9.21
CA GLY A 169 -1.87 -7.70 -9.33
C GLY A 169 -2.28 -6.97 -8.05
N ASP A 170 -2.99 -7.65 -7.14
CA ASP A 170 -3.31 -7.12 -5.82
C ASP A 170 -2.06 -7.02 -4.93
N THR A 171 -2.03 -6.00 -4.08
CA THR A 171 -1.03 -5.77 -3.04
C THR A 171 -1.60 -4.94 -1.92
N ASP A 172 -0.92 -4.94 -0.78
CA ASP A 172 -1.30 -4.13 0.36
C ASP A 172 -0.07 -3.44 0.95
N PHE A 173 -0.20 -2.17 1.31
CA PHE A 173 0.90 -1.42 1.93
C PHE A 173 1.38 -2.03 3.24
N ALA A 174 0.55 -2.78 3.98
CA ALA A 174 0.99 -3.53 5.15
C ALA A 174 2.09 -4.55 4.80
N TRP A 175 2.09 -5.11 3.59
CA TRP A 175 3.16 -5.97 3.07
C TRP A 175 4.41 -5.18 2.70
N THR A 176 4.25 -4.07 1.99
CA THR A 176 5.37 -3.18 1.60
C THR A 176 6.11 -2.64 2.82
N ARG A 177 5.39 -2.33 3.91
CA ARG A 177 5.97 -1.90 5.20
C ARG A 177 6.90 -2.97 5.81
N LEU A 178 6.83 -4.23 5.37
CA LEU A 178 7.69 -5.32 5.85
C LEU A 178 9.03 -5.42 5.14
N THR A 179 9.27 -4.71 4.04
CA THR A 179 10.47 -4.90 3.22
C THR A 179 11.76 -4.78 4.03
N LEU A 180 11.85 -3.82 4.96
CA LEU A 180 13.03 -3.69 5.83
C LEU A 180 13.11 -4.83 6.86
N TRP A 181 12.00 -5.23 7.47
CA TRP A 181 11.95 -6.38 8.40
C TRP A 181 12.39 -7.67 7.73
N ARG A 182 11.80 -7.98 6.56
CA ARG A 182 12.13 -9.18 5.76
C ARG A 182 13.60 -9.20 5.38
N THR A 183 14.14 -8.06 4.94
CA THR A 183 15.56 -7.92 4.60
C THR A 183 16.47 -8.27 5.78
N GLN A 184 16.22 -7.70 6.97
CA GLN A 184 17.08 -7.95 8.15
C GLN A 184 16.97 -9.39 8.64
N LEU A 185 15.77 -9.97 8.65
CA LEU A 185 15.56 -11.35 9.07
C LEU A 185 16.22 -12.35 8.12
N ALA A 186 16.08 -12.14 6.80
CA ALA A 186 16.77 -12.95 5.80
C ALA A 186 18.29 -12.85 5.96
N ALA A 187 18.83 -11.63 6.09
CA ALA A 187 20.26 -11.40 6.27
C ALA A 187 20.83 -12.09 7.53
N ALA A 188 20.07 -12.12 8.64
CA ALA A 188 20.47 -12.83 9.86
C ALA A 188 20.51 -14.36 9.66
N LEU A 189 19.62 -14.91 8.83
CA LEU A 189 19.60 -16.34 8.52
C LEU A 189 20.68 -16.75 7.50
N ASP A 190 21.17 -15.81 6.67
CA ASP A 190 22.26 -16.00 5.70
C ASP A 190 23.66 -16.00 6.33
N GLN A 191 23.76 -15.94 7.66
CA GLN A 191 25.02 -16.06 8.41
C GLN A 191 25.16 -17.44 9.08
N PRO A 192 26.40 -17.94 9.27
CA PRO A 192 26.66 -19.12 10.09
C PRO A 192 26.03 -18.99 11.50
N PRO A 193 25.58 -20.10 12.11
CA PRO A 193 25.89 -21.49 11.78
C PRO A 193 24.95 -22.18 10.77
N TYR A 194 24.05 -21.46 10.09
CA TYR A 194 23.05 -22.04 9.16
C TYR A 194 22.17 -23.14 9.76
N GLU A 195 21.96 -23.09 11.07
CA GLU A 195 21.08 -24.01 11.78
C GLU A 195 19.60 -23.76 11.41
N PRO A 196 18.78 -24.82 11.36
CA PRO A 196 17.35 -24.66 11.17
C PRO A 196 16.75 -23.86 12.32
N VAL A 197 15.79 -22.99 11.98
CA VAL A 197 14.90 -22.36 12.96
C VAL A 197 13.88 -23.40 13.37
N ASN A 198 13.67 -23.59 14.67
CA ASN A 198 12.73 -24.57 15.21
C ASN A 198 11.38 -23.94 15.55
N GLU A 199 11.38 -22.64 15.85
CA GLU A 199 10.21 -21.89 16.27
C GLU A 199 10.40 -20.40 16.03
N VAL A 200 9.31 -19.66 15.82
CA VAL A 200 9.32 -18.22 15.64
C VAL A 200 8.31 -17.56 16.58
N GLU A 201 8.71 -16.43 17.17
CA GLU A 201 7.80 -15.50 17.83
C GLU A 201 7.77 -14.18 17.08
N VAL A 202 6.57 -13.64 16.83
CA VAL A 202 6.38 -12.31 16.25
C VAL A 202 5.53 -11.47 17.20
N ALA A 203 6.09 -10.36 17.68
CA ALA A 203 5.38 -9.43 18.56
C ALA A 203 5.06 -8.12 17.84
N GLY A 204 3.84 -7.63 18.00
CA GLY A 204 3.43 -6.33 17.46
C GLY A 204 2.13 -5.83 18.05
N ALA A 205 1.71 -4.64 17.65
CA ALA A 205 0.43 -4.05 18.04
C ALA A 205 -0.76 -4.86 17.51
N MET A 206 -1.89 -4.82 18.23
CA MET A 206 -3.08 -5.63 17.90
C MET A 206 -3.73 -5.23 16.56
N ASP A 207 -3.63 -3.95 16.22
CA ASP A 207 -4.17 -3.31 15.03
C ASP A 207 -3.20 -3.32 13.84
N SER A 208 -2.08 -4.05 13.94
CA SER A 208 -1.04 -4.07 12.91
C SER A 208 -1.22 -5.24 11.93
N PRO A 209 -1.74 -5.01 10.71
CA PRO A 209 -1.83 -6.05 9.67
C PRO A 209 -0.45 -6.56 9.25
N SER A 210 0.56 -5.69 9.29
CA SER A 210 1.97 -6.04 9.05
C SER A 210 2.46 -7.14 10.00
N THR A 211 2.00 -7.18 11.25
CA THR A 211 2.40 -8.23 12.21
C THR A 211 1.89 -9.59 11.76
N LEU A 212 0.61 -9.66 11.34
CA LEU A 212 0.01 -10.88 10.81
C LEU A 212 0.72 -11.36 9.54
N LEU A 213 0.94 -10.45 8.59
CA LEU A 213 1.62 -10.77 7.33
C LEU A 213 3.09 -11.23 7.54
N LEU A 214 3.80 -10.66 8.51
CA LEU A 214 5.17 -11.07 8.82
C LEU A 214 5.20 -12.48 9.43
N ALA A 215 4.29 -12.77 10.35
CA ALA A 215 4.14 -14.11 10.92
C ALA A 215 3.75 -15.13 9.82
N ALA A 216 2.83 -14.76 8.92
CA ALA A 216 2.38 -15.62 7.81
C ALA A 216 3.52 -15.94 6.85
N TRP A 217 4.34 -14.93 6.53
CA TRP A 217 5.52 -15.09 5.71
C TRP A 217 6.56 -16.00 6.35
N LEU A 218 6.90 -15.80 7.63
CA LEU A 218 7.84 -16.66 8.35
C LEU A 218 7.33 -18.10 8.46
N ARG A 219 6.03 -18.28 8.74
CA ARG A 219 5.38 -19.60 8.77
C ARG A 219 5.48 -20.32 7.43
N LEU A 220 5.24 -19.59 6.34
CA LEU A 220 5.30 -20.12 4.98
C LEU A 220 6.73 -20.45 4.54
N GLN A 221 7.71 -19.60 4.86
CA GLN A 221 9.10 -19.81 4.43
C GLN A 221 9.83 -20.87 5.27
N LEU A 222 9.62 -20.86 6.59
CA LEU A 222 10.38 -21.72 7.51
C LEU A 222 9.68 -23.04 7.82
N GLN A 223 8.36 -23.14 7.57
CA GLN A 223 7.57 -24.35 7.84
C GLN A 223 7.67 -24.85 9.29
N VAL A 224 7.80 -23.92 10.24
CA VAL A 224 7.85 -24.18 11.69
C VAL A 224 6.73 -23.45 12.42
N PRO A 225 6.39 -23.86 13.67
CA PRO A 225 5.39 -23.15 14.46
C PRO A 225 5.76 -21.66 14.62
N VAL A 226 4.77 -20.80 14.42
CA VAL A 226 4.91 -19.34 14.60
C VAL A 226 3.89 -18.86 15.61
N ARG A 227 4.37 -18.44 16.77
CA ARG A 227 3.55 -17.73 17.76
C ARG A 227 3.55 -16.25 17.41
N HIS A 228 2.38 -15.63 17.37
CA HIS A 228 2.30 -14.17 17.23
C HIS A 228 1.54 -13.57 18.41
N GLU A 229 2.22 -12.71 19.16
CA GLU A 229 1.67 -12.06 20.33
C GLU A 229 1.25 -10.63 19.98
N MET A 230 -0.03 -10.37 20.19
CA MET A 230 -0.59 -9.04 20.09
C MET A 230 -0.35 -8.34 21.44
N THR A 231 0.59 -7.40 21.45
CA THR A 231 1.06 -6.75 22.68
C THR A 231 0.69 -5.27 22.69
N THR A 232 0.17 -4.80 23.82
CA THR A 232 0.07 -3.37 24.13
C THR A 232 1.35 -2.98 24.87
N ARG A 233 2.50 -2.85 24.17
CA ARG A 233 3.70 -2.32 24.84
C ARG A 233 3.37 -0.91 25.37
N ALA A 234 3.79 -0.63 26.60
CA ALA A 234 3.52 0.62 27.32
C ALA A 234 4.04 1.89 26.60
N THR A 235 4.80 1.75 25.52
CA THR A 235 5.40 2.81 24.72
C THR A 235 4.45 3.40 23.65
N GLY A 236 3.22 2.90 23.50
CA GLY A 236 2.27 3.41 22.50
C GLY A 236 2.74 3.20 21.05
N SER A 237 3.64 2.25 20.82
CA SER A 237 4.18 1.97 19.49
C SER A 237 3.19 1.15 18.67
N SER A 238 2.62 1.72 17.60
CA SER A 238 1.90 0.92 16.60
C SER A 238 2.84 0.07 15.71
N GLY A 239 2.33 -1.01 15.11
CA GLY A 239 3.12 -1.85 14.18
C GLY A 239 3.92 -2.98 14.85
N ILE A 240 4.95 -3.48 14.16
CA ILE A 240 5.80 -4.58 14.65
C ILE A 240 6.77 -4.10 15.73
N HIS A 241 6.87 -4.88 16.81
CA HIS A 241 7.76 -4.66 17.94
C HIS A 241 9.02 -5.51 17.83
N GLY A 242 8.90 -6.79 17.49
CA GLY A 242 10.08 -7.64 17.37
C GLY A 242 9.78 -9.03 16.85
N VAL A 243 10.85 -9.73 16.50
CA VAL A 243 10.82 -11.12 16.04
C VAL A 243 11.92 -11.90 16.77
N ARG A 244 11.58 -13.11 17.23
CA ARG A 244 12.55 -14.08 17.75
C ARG A 244 12.55 -15.34 16.92
N LEU A 245 13.74 -15.78 16.52
CA LEU A 245 13.95 -17.02 15.78
C LEU A 245 14.74 -17.97 16.70
N HIS A 246 14.11 -19.08 17.10
CA HIS A 246 14.71 -20.04 18.02
C HIS A 246 15.52 -21.09 17.26
N ARG A 247 16.82 -21.19 17.55
CA ARG A 247 17.74 -22.20 17.02
C ARG A 247 18.37 -23.02 18.16
N ALA A 248 19.05 -24.11 17.81
CA ALA A 248 19.75 -24.94 18.79
C ALA A 248 20.88 -24.17 19.51
N SER A 249 21.59 -23.30 18.78
CA SER A 249 22.63 -22.40 19.32
C SER A 249 22.10 -21.23 20.15
N GLY A 250 20.79 -20.97 20.14
CA GLY A 250 20.14 -19.89 20.87
C GLY A 250 19.20 -19.06 20.00
N VAL A 251 18.72 -17.95 20.57
CA VAL A 251 17.69 -17.11 19.94
C VAL A 251 18.32 -15.95 19.17
N ILE A 252 17.89 -15.76 17.92
CA ILE A 252 18.12 -14.52 17.18
C ILE A 252 16.94 -13.59 17.48
N GLU A 253 17.21 -12.40 18.00
CA GLU A 253 16.19 -11.42 18.33
C GLU A 253 16.42 -10.13 17.54
N LEU A 254 15.38 -9.67 16.84
CA LEU A 254 15.32 -8.36 16.22
C LEU A 254 14.20 -7.56 16.90
N ASP A 255 14.55 -6.60 17.73
CA ASP A 255 13.60 -5.81 18.53
C ASP A 255 13.68 -4.32 18.21
N ARG A 256 12.55 -3.71 17.90
CA ARG A 256 12.40 -2.26 17.69
C ARG A 256 11.75 -1.61 18.90
N SER A 257 12.52 -1.47 19.96
CA SER A 257 12.13 -0.76 21.19
C SER A 257 12.24 0.77 21.06
N VAL A 258 13.08 1.26 20.14
CA VAL A 258 13.26 2.69 19.85
C VAL A 258 12.68 3.02 18.47
N VAL A 259 12.12 4.22 18.32
CA VAL A 259 11.58 4.68 17.04
C VAL A 259 12.68 4.66 15.98
N ASN A 260 12.41 4.01 14.84
CA ASN A 260 13.28 3.89 13.68
C ASN A 260 14.59 3.09 13.86
N VAL A 261 14.85 2.50 15.03
CA VAL A 261 16.06 1.72 15.28
C VAL A 261 15.68 0.36 15.86
N ALA A 262 16.16 -0.71 15.24
CA ALA A 262 16.00 -2.06 15.75
C ALA A 262 17.34 -2.62 16.22
N THR A 263 17.33 -3.31 17.34
CA THR A 263 18.48 -3.99 17.91
C THR A 263 18.43 -5.46 17.50
N LEU A 264 19.48 -5.92 16.82
CA LEU A 264 19.71 -7.31 16.45
C LEU A 264 20.69 -7.95 17.44
N SER A 265 20.23 -8.99 18.13
CA SER A 265 21.02 -9.81 19.05
C SER A 265 21.09 -11.24 18.53
N GLN A 266 22.30 -11.80 18.48
CA GLN A 266 22.56 -13.16 18.00
C GLN A 266 23.54 -13.87 18.94
N PRO A 267 23.38 -15.18 19.20
CA PRO A 267 24.28 -15.93 20.06
C PRO A 267 25.73 -15.87 19.54
N GLY A 268 26.66 -15.49 20.41
CA GLY A 268 28.09 -15.43 20.08
C GLY A 268 28.51 -14.26 19.17
N GLN A 269 27.62 -13.32 18.88
CA GLN A 269 27.93 -12.12 18.11
C GLN A 269 27.68 -10.84 18.92
N PRO A 270 28.31 -9.71 18.56
CA PRO A 270 27.96 -8.41 19.12
C PRO A 270 26.51 -8.04 18.82
N VAL A 271 25.93 -7.22 19.70
CA VAL A 271 24.64 -6.60 19.47
C VAL A 271 24.79 -5.47 18.45
N HIS A 272 23.89 -5.41 17.47
CA HIS A 272 23.91 -4.42 16.40
C HIS A 272 22.65 -3.56 16.41
N ASP A 273 22.82 -2.24 16.33
CA ASP A 273 21.70 -1.33 16.06
C ASP A 273 21.57 -1.07 14.56
N LEU A 274 20.37 -1.27 14.04
CA LEU A 274 20.03 -1.23 12.62
C LEU A 274 19.01 -0.13 12.38
N SER A 275 19.19 0.62 11.30
CA SER A 275 18.17 1.57 10.83
C SER A 275 16.95 0.78 10.34
N LEU A 276 15.84 0.90 11.06
CA LEU A 276 14.57 0.25 10.75
C LEU A 276 13.41 1.26 10.85
N PRO A 277 13.45 2.34 10.03
CA PRO A 277 12.43 3.37 10.05
C PRO A 277 11.06 2.82 9.71
N ARG A 278 10.02 3.44 10.25
CA ARG A 278 8.67 3.22 9.76
C ARG A 278 8.59 3.74 8.33
N ARG A 279 8.06 2.91 7.43
CA ARG A 279 7.84 3.28 6.03
C ARG A 279 6.64 4.20 5.96
N SER A 280 6.79 5.36 5.34
CA SER A 280 5.71 6.32 5.09
C SER A 280 4.90 5.92 3.84
N LEU A 281 3.73 6.56 3.61
CA LEU A 281 2.91 6.28 2.42
C LEU A 281 3.69 6.49 1.12
N ARG A 282 4.49 7.57 1.03
CA ARG A 282 5.36 7.81 -0.13
C ARG A 282 6.35 6.67 -0.36
N ASP A 283 6.94 6.11 0.70
CA ASP A 283 7.98 5.08 0.57
C ASP A 283 7.32 3.77 0.12
N CYS A 284 6.11 3.49 0.60
CA CYS A 284 5.33 2.34 0.16
C CYS A 284 4.89 2.50 -1.30
N LEU A 285 4.31 3.64 -1.66
CA LEU A 285 3.87 3.90 -3.04
C LEU A 285 5.03 3.86 -4.03
N ALA A 286 6.15 4.53 -3.73
CA ALA A 286 7.33 4.50 -4.60
C ALA A 286 7.85 3.07 -4.78
N GLU A 287 7.87 2.24 -3.73
CA GLU A 287 8.29 0.84 -3.84
C GLU A 287 7.35 0.01 -4.72
N GLU A 288 6.03 0.15 -4.54
CA GLU A 288 5.04 -0.58 -5.35
C GLU A 288 5.05 -0.17 -6.83
N LEU A 289 5.45 1.06 -7.15
CA LEU A 289 5.56 1.54 -8.54
C LEU A 289 6.85 1.07 -9.25
N ARG A 290 7.82 0.48 -8.54
CA ARG A 290 9.05 -0.06 -9.16
C ARG A 290 8.82 -1.33 -9.98
N ARG A 291 7.79 -2.09 -9.63
CA ARG A 291 7.44 -3.34 -10.32
C ARG A 291 5.93 -3.52 -10.34
N LEU A 292 5.36 -3.51 -11.55
CA LEU A 292 3.91 -3.61 -11.76
C LEU A 292 3.42 -5.05 -11.98
N ASP A 293 4.34 -5.99 -12.21
CA ASP A 293 3.99 -7.41 -12.28
C ASP A 293 3.48 -7.92 -10.92
N PRO A 294 2.60 -8.95 -10.90
CA PRO A 294 2.14 -9.55 -9.66
C PRO A 294 3.29 -9.97 -8.73
N ASP A 295 3.17 -9.61 -7.44
CA ASP A 295 4.03 -10.15 -6.38
C ASP A 295 3.51 -11.55 -5.99
N SER A 296 4.14 -12.58 -6.55
CA SER A 296 3.79 -13.97 -6.27
C SER A 296 4.10 -14.39 -4.83
N LEU A 297 5.09 -13.77 -4.18
CA LEU A 297 5.39 -14.05 -2.77
C LEU A 297 4.27 -13.51 -1.88
N PHE A 298 3.83 -12.26 -2.12
CA PHE A 298 2.67 -11.71 -1.43
C PHE A 298 1.44 -12.59 -1.61
N GLY A 299 1.11 -12.95 -2.86
CA GLY A 299 -0.03 -13.83 -3.14
C GLY A 299 0.02 -15.15 -2.37
N ASN A 300 1.18 -15.80 -2.31
CA ASN A 300 1.35 -17.03 -1.53
C ASN A 300 1.23 -16.79 -0.02
N VAL A 301 1.77 -15.68 0.50
CA VAL A 301 1.66 -15.34 1.93
C VAL A 301 0.21 -15.12 2.32
N VAL A 302 -0.55 -14.38 1.54
CA VAL A 302 -1.96 -14.11 1.86
C VAL A 302 -2.82 -15.36 1.66
N MET A 303 -2.76 -16.02 0.50
CA MET A 303 -3.63 -17.19 0.23
C MET A 303 -3.27 -18.43 1.06
N THR A 304 -1.99 -18.64 1.38
CA THR A 304 -1.51 -19.87 2.05
C THR A 304 -1.00 -19.58 3.45
N GLY A 305 -0.11 -18.60 3.62
CA GLY A 305 0.52 -18.31 4.92
C GLY A 305 -0.47 -17.84 5.99
N VAL A 306 -1.42 -16.96 5.64
CA VAL A 306 -2.46 -16.48 6.57
C VAL A 306 -3.37 -17.64 6.98
N LYS A 307 -3.74 -18.52 6.05
CA LYS A 307 -4.55 -19.71 6.33
C LYS A 307 -3.81 -20.67 7.28
N GLN A 308 -2.53 -20.96 7.02
CA GLN A 308 -1.71 -21.81 7.90
C GLN A 308 -1.66 -21.29 9.33
N LEU A 309 -1.50 -19.98 9.52
CA LEU A 309 -1.51 -19.39 10.85
C LEU A 309 -2.85 -19.53 11.57
N ARG A 310 -3.97 -19.44 10.84
CA ARG A 310 -5.30 -19.63 11.43
C ARG A 310 -5.50 -21.08 11.89
N ASP A 311 -5.14 -22.03 11.03
CA ASP A 311 -5.27 -23.47 11.32
C ASP A 311 -4.39 -23.88 12.52
N ASP A 312 -3.19 -23.29 12.65
CA ASP A 312 -2.29 -23.50 13.80
C ASP A 312 -2.89 -22.95 15.12
N GLN A 313 -3.70 -21.87 15.08
CA GLN A 313 -4.38 -21.33 16.26
C GLN A 313 -5.59 -22.15 16.69
N GLU A 314 -6.29 -22.78 15.75
CA GLU A 314 -7.45 -23.63 16.03
C GLU A 314 -7.05 -25.03 16.56
N SER A 315 -5.82 -25.46 16.26
CA SER A 315 -5.29 -26.78 16.64
C SER A 315 -4.64 -26.80 18.04
N ASN A 316 -4.57 -25.67 18.72
CA ASN A 316 -3.81 -25.46 19.97
C ASN A 316 -4.76 -25.03 21.11
#